data_AF-A0A6B1I7S1-F1
#
_entry.id   AF-A0A6B1I7S1-F1
#
_cell.length_a   1.000
_cell.length_b   1.000
_cell.length_c   1.000
_cell.angle_alpha   90.00
_cell.angle_beta   90.00
_cell.angle_gamma   90.00
#
_symmetry.space_group_name_H-M   'P 1'
#
loop_
_entity.id
_entity.type
_entity.pdbx_description
1 polymer ?
#
loop_
_entity_poly.entity_id
_entity_poly.type
_entity_poly.pdbx_seq_one_letter_code
_entity_poly.pdbx_strand_id
1 'polypeptide(L)'
;MTQPNAWTPAEAHSTTVLLHSLLRPLTALAAGDIPAVVLRGAYPPDHCLGLMRRFEGRGYFDPATVGQASQLSGGPYLDLGTSLGRLGADPDVFFAHAARTHELFATLFEGFTDPVRTMYAALSDLAEG
;
A
#
# COMPACT_ATOMS: atom_id res chain seq x y z
N MET A 1 31.19 23.61 2.76
CA MET A 1 29.93 23.16 2.14
C MET A 1 29.61 21.78 2.68
N THR A 2 28.75 21.68 3.70
CA THR A 2 28.22 20.41 4.20
C THR A 2 27.13 19.92 3.25
N GLN A 3 27.29 18.73 2.67
CA GLN A 3 26.24 18.07 1.90
C GLN A 3 24.97 17.96 2.76
N PRO A 4 23.77 18.23 2.23
CA PRO A 4 22.54 17.94 2.96
C PRO A 4 22.54 16.45 3.30
N ASN A 5 22.30 16.12 4.57
CA ASN A 5 22.18 14.74 5.01
C ASN A 5 20.99 14.14 4.26
N ALA A 6 21.25 13.27 3.29
CA ALA A 6 20.21 12.74 2.41
C ALA A 6 19.30 11.83 3.25
N TRP A 7 18.08 12.28 3.50
CA TRP A 7 17.03 11.48 4.13
C TRP A 7 16.54 10.47 3.08
N THR A 8 17.27 9.35 2.96
CA THR A 8 17.16 8.38 1.87
C THR A 8 16.40 7.12 2.30
N PRO A 9 15.41 6.64 1.52
CA PRO A 9 14.70 5.40 1.82
C PRO A 9 15.63 4.19 1.87
N ALA A 10 15.30 3.23 2.75
CA ALA A 10 15.89 1.89 2.67
C ALA A 10 15.18 1.11 1.57
N GLU A 11 15.92 0.67 0.55
CA GLU A 11 15.34 0.11 -0.66
C GLU A 11 16.00 -1.21 -1.06
N ALA A 12 15.18 -2.19 -1.44
CA ALA A 12 15.63 -3.50 -1.92
C ALA A 12 14.59 -4.16 -2.84
N HIS A 13 14.95 -5.28 -3.45
CA HIS A 13 14.02 -6.11 -4.23
C HIS A 13 13.33 -7.21 -3.40
N SER A 14 13.80 -7.46 -2.18
CA SER A 14 13.21 -8.44 -1.26
C SER A 14 13.48 -8.06 0.19
N THR A 15 12.66 -8.60 1.09
CA THR A 15 12.81 -8.44 2.55
C THR A 15 14.15 -9.01 3.03
N THR A 16 14.59 -10.15 2.49
CA THR A 16 15.89 -10.76 2.80
C THR A 16 17.07 -9.83 2.50
N VAL A 17 17.10 -9.22 1.31
CA VAL A 17 18.20 -8.31 0.93
C VAL A 17 18.18 -7.05 1.80
N LEU A 18 16.99 -6.54 2.11
CA LEU A 18 16.83 -5.39 2.99
C LEU A 18 17.36 -5.70 4.39
N LEU A 19 16.94 -6.82 4.99
CA LEU A 19 17.34 -7.26 6.32
C LEU A 19 18.83 -7.55 6.45
N HIS A 20 19.47 -7.97 5.36
CA HIS A 20 20.93 -8.11 5.32
C HIS A 20 21.65 -6.76 5.46
N SER A 21 21.08 -5.68 4.93
CA SER A 21 21.69 -4.34 4.92
C SER A 21 21.25 -3.50 6.13
N LEU A 22 20.06 -3.75 6.65
CA LEU A 22 19.44 -3.04 7.76
C LEU A 22 18.64 -4.02 8.61
N LEU A 23 19.21 -4.43 9.75
CA LEU A 23 18.67 -5.50 10.58
C LEU A 23 17.27 -5.19 11.11
N ARG A 24 17.01 -3.94 11.54
CA ARG A 24 15.74 -3.53 12.18
C ARG A 24 15.05 -2.39 11.41
N PRO A 25 14.57 -2.63 10.17
CA PRO A 25 14.11 -1.58 9.27
C PRO A 25 12.86 -0.86 9.79
N LEU A 26 11.94 -1.58 10.44
CA LEU A 26 10.74 -0.97 11.05
C LEU A 26 11.09 -0.10 12.26
N THR A 27 12.13 -0.47 13.02
CA THR A 27 12.60 0.36 14.14
C THR A 27 13.27 1.63 13.63
N ALA A 28 14.12 1.53 12.60
CA ALA A 28 14.74 2.68 11.95
C ALA A 28 13.70 3.65 11.35
N LEU A 29 12.65 3.10 10.72
CA LEU A 29 11.52 3.89 10.23
C LEU A 29 10.79 4.61 11.36
N ALA A 30 10.48 3.90 12.45
CA ALA A 30 9.79 4.49 13.61
C ALA A 30 10.63 5.55 14.34
N ALA A 31 11.96 5.42 14.33
CA ALA A 31 12.90 6.39 14.88
C ALA A 31 13.10 7.63 13.97
N GLY A 32 12.65 7.57 12.71
CA GLY A 32 12.86 8.63 11.72
C GLY A 32 14.25 8.61 11.07
N ASP A 33 15.05 7.57 11.31
CA ASP A 33 16.40 7.40 10.73
C ASP A 33 16.33 7.27 9.20
N ILE A 34 15.25 6.67 8.71
CA ILE A 34 14.92 6.56 7.28
C ILE A 34 13.50 7.10 7.02
N PRO A 35 13.22 7.67 5.85
CA PRO A 35 11.90 8.19 5.49
C PRO A 35 10.89 7.09 5.13
N ALA A 36 11.38 5.98 4.59
CA ALA A 36 10.55 4.91 4.04
C ALA A 36 11.36 3.63 3.85
N VAL A 37 10.62 2.53 3.74
CA VAL A 37 11.10 1.25 3.21
C VAL A 37 10.44 1.03 1.85
N VAL A 38 11.24 0.70 0.82
CA VAL A 38 10.74 0.43 -0.53
C VAL A 38 11.16 -0.97 -0.97
N LEU A 39 10.18 -1.82 -1.28
CA LEU A 39 10.41 -3.13 -1.88
C LEU A 39 10.04 -3.08 -3.37
N ARG A 40 11.05 -2.96 -4.23
CA ARG A 40 10.87 -2.88 -5.68
C ARG A 40 10.52 -4.24 -6.27
N GLY A 41 9.40 -4.29 -7.00
CA GLY A 41 8.96 -5.52 -7.66
C GLY A 41 8.32 -6.54 -6.71
N ALA A 42 7.90 -6.13 -5.52
CA ALA A 42 7.26 -7.02 -4.54
C ALA A 42 5.91 -7.60 -5.01
N TYR A 43 5.27 -6.99 -6.00
CA TYR A 43 4.00 -7.43 -6.57
C TYR A 43 4.14 -7.72 -8.07
N PRO A 44 3.59 -8.84 -8.60
CA PRO A 44 3.77 -9.22 -10.00
C PRO A 44 3.24 -8.17 -10.99
N PRO A 45 4.04 -7.71 -11.96
CA PRO A 45 3.62 -6.67 -12.91
C PRO A 45 2.34 -7.01 -13.69
N ASP A 46 2.21 -8.25 -14.18
CA ASP A 46 1.03 -8.67 -14.94
C ASP A 46 -0.24 -8.68 -14.09
N HIS A 47 -0.13 -9.01 -12.80
CA HIS A 47 -1.25 -8.95 -11.86
C HIS A 47 -1.64 -7.50 -11.56
N CYS A 48 -0.66 -6.59 -11.50
CA CYS A 48 -0.93 -5.15 -11.33
C CYS A 48 -1.75 -4.62 -12.50
N LEU A 49 -1.30 -4.88 -13.74
CA LEU A 49 -2.02 -4.50 -14.95
C LEU A 49 -3.41 -5.15 -15.04
N GLY A 50 -3.52 -6.41 -14.63
CA GLY A 50 -4.81 -7.11 -14.52
C GLY A 50 -5.79 -6.44 -13.57
N LEU A 51 -5.33 -6.06 -12.36
CA LEU A 51 -6.13 -5.35 -11.38
C LEU A 51 -6.55 -3.97 -11.85
N MET A 52 -5.65 -3.19 -12.45
CA MET A 52 -5.98 -1.85 -12.97
C MET A 52 -7.08 -1.92 -14.03
N ARG A 53 -7.00 -2.89 -14.96
CA ARG A 53 -8.08 -3.15 -15.95
C ARG A 53 -9.40 -3.56 -15.28
N ARG A 54 -9.34 -4.35 -14.21
CA ARG A 54 -10.54 -4.72 -13.44
C ARG A 54 -11.15 -3.52 -12.71
N PHE A 55 -10.32 -2.62 -12.17
CA PHE A 55 -10.78 -1.40 -11.52
C PHE A 55 -11.45 -0.47 -12.53
N GLU A 56 -10.85 -0.30 -13.70
CA GLU A 56 -11.46 0.40 -14.84
C GLU A 56 -12.80 -0.22 -15.25
N GLY A 57 -12.82 -1.53 -15.51
CA GLY A 57 -14.04 -2.23 -15.92
C GLY A 57 -15.16 -2.23 -14.89
N ARG A 58 -14.85 -1.99 -13.61
CA ARG A 58 -15.84 -1.83 -12.51
C ARG A 58 -16.15 -0.37 -12.18
N GLY A 59 -15.57 0.59 -12.91
CA GLY A 59 -15.78 2.02 -12.69
C GLY A 59 -15.10 2.57 -11.44
N TYR A 60 -14.11 1.87 -10.89
CA TYR A 60 -13.34 2.30 -9.71
C TYR A 60 -12.11 3.13 -10.06
N PHE A 61 -11.71 3.13 -11.32
CA PHE A 61 -10.56 3.86 -11.82
C PHE A 61 -10.88 4.38 -13.22
N ASP A 62 -10.49 5.62 -13.50
CA ASP A 62 -10.56 6.21 -14.83
C ASP A 62 -9.12 6.49 -15.32
N PRO A 63 -8.64 5.82 -16.38
CA PRO A 63 -7.32 6.08 -16.94
C PRO A 63 -7.09 7.55 -17.33
N ALA A 64 -8.15 8.31 -17.65
CA ALA A 64 -8.05 9.72 -18.00
C ALA A 64 -7.63 10.62 -16.82
N THR A 65 -7.70 10.12 -15.58
CA THR A 65 -7.23 10.85 -14.39
C THR A 65 -5.74 10.70 -14.14
N VAL A 66 -5.04 9.80 -14.86
CA VAL A 66 -3.59 9.60 -14.68
C VAL A 66 -2.82 10.84 -15.13
N GLY A 67 -1.90 11.31 -14.28
CA GLY A 67 -1.09 12.50 -14.56
C GLY A 67 -1.84 13.83 -14.42
N GLN A 68 -3.15 13.78 -14.11
CA GLN A 68 -3.90 14.97 -13.74
C GLN A 68 -3.71 15.25 -12.25
N ALA A 69 -3.45 16.52 -11.91
CA ALA A 69 -3.36 16.94 -10.53
C ALA A 69 -4.74 16.78 -9.86
N SER A 70 -4.92 15.71 -9.10
CA SER A 70 -6.05 15.59 -8.19
C SER A 70 -5.87 16.60 -7.07
N GLN A 71 -6.90 17.39 -6.78
CA GLN A 71 -6.96 18.08 -5.50
C GLN A 71 -7.04 16.99 -4.42
N LEU A 72 -6.00 16.85 -3.59
CA LEU A 72 -5.95 15.95 -2.43
C LEU A 72 -7.18 16.09 -1.51
N SER A 73 -7.91 17.19 -1.65
CA SER A 73 -9.23 17.45 -1.11
C SER A 73 -10.12 18.04 -2.19
N GLY A 74 -11.02 17.25 -2.80
CA GLY A 74 -12.10 17.76 -3.66
C GLY A 74 -12.15 17.19 -5.09
N GLY A 75 -11.18 16.40 -5.54
CA GLY A 75 -11.25 15.66 -6.80
C GLY A 75 -12.00 14.32 -6.68
N PRO A 76 -12.43 13.71 -7.80
CA PRO A 76 -13.09 12.40 -7.82
C PRO A 76 -12.08 11.26 -7.63
N TYR A 77 -11.40 11.22 -6.49
CA TYR A 77 -10.67 10.02 -6.08
C TYR A 77 -11.61 9.09 -5.31
N LEU A 78 -11.60 7.81 -5.67
CA LEU A 78 -12.36 6.78 -4.98
C LEU A 78 -11.42 6.04 -4.02
N ASP A 79 -11.67 6.16 -2.72
CA ASP A 79 -11.09 5.28 -1.73
C ASP A 79 -11.77 3.91 -1.80
N LEU A 80 -11.04 2.90 -2.28
CA LEU A 80 -11.46 1.50 -2.19
C LEU A 80 -11.03 0.92 -0.84
N GLY A 81 -11.88 1.08 0.17
CA GLY A 81 -11.66 0.48 1.48
C GLY A 81 -12.54 1.04 2.58
N THR A 82 -12.24 0.64 3.81
CA THR A 82 -12.89 1.18 5.01
C THR A 82 -11.96 2.21 5.66
N SER A 83 -12.42 3.46 5.76
CA SER A 83 -11.66 4.54 6.40
C SER A 83 -11.97 4.61 7.90
N LEU A 84 -10.94 4.37 8.72
CA LEU A 84 -11.02 4.56 10.17
C LEU A 84 -11.27 6.03 10.54
N GLY A 85 -10.63 6.97 9.84
CA GLY A 85 -10.84 8.40 10.10
C GLY A 85 -12.28 8.87 9.81
N ARG A 86 -12.98 8.22 8.88
CA ARG A 86 -14.36 8.55 8.52
C ARG A 86 -15.40 7.85 9.40
N LEU A 87 -15.20 6.57 9.69
CA LEU A 87 -16.21 5.72 10.34
C LEU A 87 -15.89 5.37 11.79
N GLY A 88 -14.67 5.63 12.26
CA GLY A 88 -14.18 5.18 13.56
C GLY A 88 -14.87 5.81 14.78
N ALA A 89 -15.69 6.84 14.59
CA ALA A 89 -16.54 7.38 15.66
C ALA A 89 -17.64 6.40 16.09
N ASP A 90 -17.99 5.43 15.24
CA ASP A 90 -18.95 4.37 15.50
C ASP A 90 -18.33 3.00 15.17
N PRO A 91 -17.88 2.24 16.19
CA PRO A 91 -17.24 0.95 15.98
C PRO A 91 -18.10 -0.06 15.21
N ASP A 92 -19.40 -0.13 15.49
CA ASP A 92 -20.29 -1.11 14.87
C ASP A 92 -20.44 -0.82 13.37
N VAL A 93 -20.59 0.46 13.01
CA VAL A 93 -20.61 0.89 11.61
C VAL A 93 -19.26 0.63 10.93
N PHE A 94 -18.16 0.93 11.60
CA PHE A 94 -16.82 0.66 11.07
C PHE A 94 -16.63 -0.83 10.78
N PHE A 95 -16.92 -1.72 11.74
CA PHE A 95 -16.73 -3.15 11.57
C PHE A 95 -17.67 -3.76 10.52
N ALA A 96 -18.93 -3.31 10.46
CA ALA A 96 -19.87 -3.73 9.42
C ALA A 96 -19.40 -3.29 8.01
N HIS A 97 -18.78 -2.11 7.89
CA HIS A 97 -18.21 -1.64 6.63
C HIS A 97 -16.92 -2.39 6.26
N ALA A 98 -16.06 -2.69 7.25
CA ALA A 98 -14.84 -3.47 7.06
C ALA A 98 -15.14 -4.89 6.57
N ALA A 99 -16.15 -5.55 7.13
CA ALA A 99 -16.59 -6.87 6.68
C ALA A 99 -16.98 -6.87 5.19
N ARG A 100 -17.78 -5.88 4.76
CA ARG A 100 -18.14 -5.70 3.34
C ARG A 100 -16.94 -5.40 2.44
N THR A 101 -15.94 -4.68 2.96
CA THR A 101 -14.69 -4.42 2.23
C THR A 101 -13.91 -5.72 2.02
N HIS A 102 -13.83 -6.59 3.02
CA HIS A 102 -13.20 -7.90 2.89
C HIS A 102 -13.91 -8.79 1.86
N GLU A 103 -15.26 -8.81 1.88
CA GLU A 103 -16.06 -9.51 0.86
C GLU A 103 -15.80 -8.96 -0.55
N LEU A 104 -15.74 -7.64 -0.70
CA LEU A 104 -15.38 -7.00 -1.97
C LEU A 104 -13.99 -7.46 -2.42
N PHE A 105 -12.98 -7.36 -1.56
CA PHE A 105 -11.60 -7.71 -1.88
C PHE A 105 -11.45 -9.18 -2.31
N ALA A 106 -12.20 -10.10 -1.69
CA ALA A 106 -12.21 -11.51 -2.08
C ALA A 106 -12.57 -11.71 -3.56
N THR A 107 -13.55 -10.95 -4.08
CA THR A 107 -13.94 -11.01 -5.51
C THR A 107 -13.10 -10.08 -6.39
N LEU A 108 -12.61 -8.98 -5.83
CA LEU A 108 -11.88 -7.96 -6.56
C LEU A 108 -10.49 -8.47 -6.94
N PHE A 109 -9.88 -9.29 -6.10
CA PHE A 109 -8.53 -9.83 -6.31
C PHE A 109 -8.52 -11.26 -6.85
N GLU A 110 -9.70 -11.87 -7.09
CA GLU A 110 -9.82 -13.23 -7.62
C GLU A 110 -9.02 -13.44 -8.92
N GLY A 111 -8.22 -14.51 -8.96
CA GLY A 111 -7.34 -14.82 -10.09
C GLY A 111 -6.04 -14.00 -10.15
N PHE A 112 -5.78 -13.15 -9.15
CA PHE A 112 -4.53 -12.41 -8.99
C PHE A 112 -3.91 -12.68 -7.62
N THR A 113 -2.67 -12.23 -7.43
CA THR A 113 -2.06 -12.18 -6.11
C THR A 113 -2.83 -11.18 -5.26
N ASP A 114 -3.11 -11.48 -4.00
CA ASP A 114 -3.77 -10.52 -3.11
C ASP A 114 -2.76 -9.42 -2.70
N PRO A 115 -2.97 -8.15 -3.11
CA PRO A 115 -2.04 -7.07 -2.81
C PRO A 115 -1.97 -6.74 -1.31
N VAL A 116 -3.07 -6.93 -0.57
CA VAL A 116 -3.11 -6.72 0.89
C VAL A 116 -2.27 -7.80 1.57
N ARG A 117 -2.42 -9.05 1.15
CA ARG A 117 -1.58 -10.15 1.67
C ARG A 117 -0.10 -9.97 1.33
N THR A 118 0.23 -9.50 0.12
CA THR A 118 1.62 -9.18 -0.25
C THR A 118 2.24 -8.17 0.71
N MET A 119 1.51 -7.09 1.02
CA MET A 119 1.97 -6.07 1.98
C MET A 119 2.15 -6.65 3.38
N TYR A 120 1.18 -7.40 3.91
CA TYR A 120 1.29 -7.95 5.26
C TYR A 120 2.36 -9.03 5.40
N ALA A 121 2.59 -9.84 4.36
CA ALA A 121 3.70 -10.80 4.33
C ALA A 121 5.05 -10.06 4.43
N ALA A 122 5.23 -9.01 3.62
CA ALA A 122 6.44 -8.20 3.70
C ALA A 122 6.63 -7.53 5.06
N LEU A 123 5.57 -6.96 5.64
CA LEU A 123 5.63 -6.36 6.99
C LEU A 123 5.98 -7.41 8.06
N SER A 124 5.47 -8.63 7.93
CA SER A 124 5.78 -9.74 8.83
C SER A 124 7.26 -10.09 8.77
N ASP A 125 7.80 -10.32 7.58
CA ASP A 125 9.24 -10.63 7.40
C ASP A 125 10.12 -9.52 8.00
N LEU A 126 9.76 -8.25 7.74
CA LEU A 126 10.51 -7.09 8.22
C LEU A 126 10.44 -6.90 9.74
N ALA A 127 9.46 -7.49 10.41
CA ALA A 127 9.32 -7.46 11.87
C ALA A 127 10.14 -8.55 12.57
N GLU A 128 10.62 -9.57 11.85
CA GLU A 128 11.48 -10.62 12.40
C GLU A 128 12.93 -10.17 12.62
N GLY A 129 13.35 -9.09 11.96
CA GLY A 129 14.68 -8.48 12.09
C GLY A 129 14.79 -7.49 13.25
#